data_AF-A0A8K0QAC8-F1
#
_entry.id   AF-A0A8K0QAC8-F1
#
_cell.length_a   1.000
_cell.length_b   1.000
_cell.length_c   1.000
_cell.angle_alpha   90.00
_cell.angle_beta   90.00
_cell.angle_gamma   90.00
#
_symmetry.space_group_name_H-M   'P 1'
#
loop_
_entity.id
_entity.type
_entity.pdbx_description
1 polymer ?
#
loop_
_entity_poly.entity_id
_entity_poly.type
_entity_poly.pdbx_seq_one_letter_code
_entity_poly.pdbx_strand_id
1 'polypeptide(L)'
;MQFKLLIITTGILIASTVQVAVNITDIIGDIGDISSLAGEVVTLFQNLDITTIISSAPKIIENIGQIVEIITSDAEAIGGDNGTTSYSTSDETDACGGLEKFLESVGQIADGVADNIDIVSGTPFSGAIGGIITSVKDGVDDFGSKILDIVPSCDNSTSAYTLESVGASFNTCLEKLS
;
A
#
# COMPACT_ATOMS: atom_id res chain seq x y z
N MET A 1 22.02 38.79 56.21
CA MET A 1 21.96 38.33 54.80
C MET A 1 22.12 36.82 54.78
N GLN A 2 21.06 36.06 54.52
CA GLN A 2 21.16 34.63 54.14
C GLN A 2 20.01 34.34 53.19
N PHE A 3 20.31 34.36 51.89
CA PHE A 3 19.40 33.95 50.83
C PHE A 3 19.55 32.43 50.68
N LYS A 4 18.52 31.67 51.07
CA LYS A 4 18.47 30.23 50.87
C LYS A 4 17.99 29.96 49.44
N LEU A 5 18.85 29.36 48.62
CA LEU A 5 18.52 28.87 47.28
C LEU A 5 17.70 27.58 47.40
N LEU A 6 16.47 27.60 46.89
CA LEU A 6 15.66 26.40 46.64
C LEU A 6 16.08 25.83 45.28
N ILE A 7 16.75 24.69 45.29
CA ILE A 7 17.05 23.91 44.09
C ILE A 7 15.78 23.12 43.74
N ILE A 8 15.14 23.48 42.63
CA ILE A 8 14.06 22.70 42.03
C ILE A 8 14.73 21.65 41.16
N THR A 9 14.79 20.40 41.63
CA THR A 9 15.18 19.25 40.81
C THR A 9 13.98 18.84 39.96
N THR A 10 13.92 19.35 38.74
CA THR A 10 12.99 18.86 37.71
C THR A 10 13.49 17.50 37.26
N GLY A 11 12.92 16.44 37.82
CA GLY A 11 13.12 15.08 37.31
C GLY A 11 12.46 14.99 35.95
N ILE A 12 13.27 14.93 34.89
CA ILE A 12 12.79 14.55 33.56
C ILE A 12 12.48 13.06 33.66
N LEU A 13 11.20 12.72 33.77
CA LEU A 13 10.71 11.39 33.44
C LEU A 13 10.97 11.22 31.94
N ILE A 14 12.07 10.56 31.60
CA ILE A 14 12.27 10.02 30.26
C ILE A 14 11.22 8.92 30.14
N ALA A 15 10.05 9.27 29.60
CA ALA A 15 9.10 8.29 29.13
C ALA A 15 9.82 7.55 28.01
N SER A 16 10.39 6.39 28.31
CA SER A 16 10.77 5.41 27.31
C SER A 16 9.49 5.01 26.59
N THR A 17 9.19 5.70 25.49
CA THR A 17 8.23 5.22 24.52
C THR A 17 8.75 3.87 24.06
N VAL A 18 8.10 2.81 24.53
CA VAL A 18 8.29 1.47 23.98
C VAL A 18 7.76 1.56 22.55
N GLN A 19 8.64 1.94 21.62
CA GLN A 19 8.38 1.86 20.21
C GLN A 19 8.35 0.37 19.90
N VAL A 20 7.17 -0.16 19.62
CA VAL A 20 6.99 -1.52 19.13
C VAL A 20 7.68 -1.56 17.78
N ALA A 21 8.79 -2.29 17.68
CA ALA A 21 9.44 -2.54 16.41
C ALA A 21 8.39 -3.09 15.44
N VAL A 22 8.26 -2.46 14.27
CA VAL A 22 7.31 -2.89 13.25
C VAL A 22 7.57 -4.35 12.92
N ASN A 23 6.54 -5.16 13.12
CA ASN A 23 6.61 -6.58 12.85
C ASN A 23 6.37 -6.79 11.36
N ILE A 24 7.44 -7.03 10.59
CA ILE A 24 7.36 -7.39 9.16
C ILE A 24 6.38 -8.54 8.91
N THR A 25 6.16 -9.42 9.90
CA THR A 25 5.17 -10.49 9.80
C THR A 25 3.72 -9.98 9.73
N ASP A 26 3.40 -8.86 10.40
CA ASP A 26 2.05 -8.28 10.35
C ASP A 26 1.78 -7.73 8.94
N ILE A 27 2.76 -6.99 8.39
CA ILE A 27 2.73 -6.50 7.00
C ILE A 27 2.53 -7.64 5.99
N ILE A 28 3.23 -8.76 6.17
CA ILE A 28 3.09 -9.94 5.30
C ILE A 28 1.68 -10.57 5.43
N GLY A 29 1.06 -10.47 6.61
CA GLY A 29 -0.32 -10.87 6.84
C GLY A 29 -1.29 -10.03 6.02
N ASP A 30 -1.15 -8.70 6.10
CA ASP A 30 -2.00 -7.73 5.42
C ASP A 30 -1.88 -7.82 3.88
N ILE A 31 -0.71 -8.23 3.36
CA ILE A 31 -0.54 -8.57 1.94
C ILE A 31 -1.50 -9.68 1.50
N GLY A 32 -1.80 -10.64 2.36
CA GLY A 32 -2.78 -11.69 2.08
C GLY A 32 -4.19 -11.15 1.86
N ASP A 33 -4.60 -10.18 2.68
CA ASP A 33 -5.90 -9.51 2.57
C ASP A 33 -5.96 -8.64 1.30
N ILE A 34 -4.87 -7.91 1.00
CA ILE A 34 -4.74 -7.14 -0.25
C ILE A 34 -4.85 -8.08 -1.47
N SER A 35 -4.17 -9.22 -1.49
CA SER A 35 -4.26 -10.19 -2.58
C SER A 35 -5.68 -10.73 -2.75
N SER A 36 -6.40 -10.99 -1.65
CA SER A 36 -7.79 -11.43 -1.71
C SER A 36 -8.69 -10.36 -2.31
N LEU A 37 -8.60 -9.12 -1.81
CA LEU A 37 -9.39 -7.98 -2.31
C LEU A 37 -9.05 -7.66 -3.77
N ALA A 38 -7.78 -7.69 -4.15
CA ALA A 38 -7.33 -7.51 -5.52
C ALA A 38 -7.91 -8.58 -6.45
N GLY A 39 -7.90 -9.85 -6.03
CA GLY A 39 -8.52 -10.94 -6.77
C GLY A 39 -10.02 -10.74 -6.98
N GLU A 40 -10.73 -10.23 -5.97
CA GLU A 40 -12.14 -9.86 -6.11
C GLU A 40 -12.35 -8.71 -7.10
N VAL A 41 -11.54 -7.66 -7.01
CA VAL A 41 -11.59 -6.50 -7.94
C VAL A 41 -11.35 -6.95 -9.38
N VAL A 42 -10.31 -7.75 -9.61
CA VAL A 42 -9.99 -8.33 -10.92
C VAL A 42 -11.15 -9.17 -11.43
N THR A 43 -11.74 -10.01 -10.58
CA THR A 43 -12.92 -10.81 -10.95
C THR A 43 -14.11 -9.93 -11.32
N LEU A 44 -14.34 -8.84 -10.60
CA LEU A 44 -15.42 -7.89 -10.91
C LEU A 44 -15.18 -7.22 -12.27
N PHE A 45 -13.94 -6.85 -12.60
CA PHE A 45 -13.56 -6.31 -13.90
C PHE A 45 -13.69 -7.35 -15.02
N GLN A 46 -13.27 -8.60 -14.81
CA GLN A 46 -13.39 -9.67 -15.82
C GLN A 46 -14.84 -10.02 -16.17
N ASN A 47 -15.78 -9.83 -15.22
CA ASN A 47 -17.21 -10.06 -15.43
C ASN A 47 -17.97 -8.78 -15.76
N LEU A 48 -17.25 -7.70 -16.06
CA LEU A 48 -17.84 -6.40 -16.29
C LEU A 48 -18.36 -6.30 -17.72
N ASP A 49 -19.61 -5.86 -17.84
CA ASP A 49 -20.22 -5.49 -19.11
C ASP A 49 -21.09 -4.25 -18.89
N ILE A 50 -21.66 -3.72 -19.98
CA ILE A 50 -22.46 -2.48 -19.92
C ILE A 50 -23.74 -2.62 -19.05
N THR A 51 -24.20 -3.84 -18.79
CA THR A 51 -25.37 -4.13 -17.96
C THR A 51 -24.99 -4.39 -16.50
N THR A 52 -23.80 -4.92 -16.23
CA THR A 52 -23.34 -5.27 -14.88
C THR A 52 -22.55 -4.15 -14.20
N ILE A 53 -21.99 -3.19 -14.95
CA ILE A 53 -21.16 -2.11 -14.38
C ILE A 53 -21.87 -1.31 -13.29
N ILE A 54 -23.18 -1.07 -13.38
CA ILE A 54 -23.93 -0.32 -12.35
C ILE A 54 -23.96 -1.08 -11.02
N SER A 55 -24.02 -2.42 -11.07
CA SER A 55 -23.99 -3.27 -9.88
C SER A 55 -22.58 -3.61 -9.39
N SER A 56 -21.60 -3.62 -10.29
CA SER A 56 -20.20 -3.97 -9.99
C SER A 56 -19.38 -2.76 -9.54
N ALA A 57 -19.62 -1.57 -10.09
CA ALA A 57 -18.84 -0.38 -9.77
C ALA A 57 -18.83 -0.02 -8.28
N PRO A 58 -19.95 -0.09 -7.53
CA PRO A 58 -19.91 0.16 -6.08
C PRO A 58 -19.01 -0.82 -5.32
N LYS A 59 -19.02 -2.10 -5.70
CA LYS A 59 -18.16 -3.13 -5.08
C LYS A 59 -16.70 -2.97 -5.45
N ILE A 60 -16.42 -2.59 -6.70
CA ILE A 60 -15.07 -2.25 -7.15
C ILE A 60 -14.53 -1.09 -6.32
N ILE A 61 -15.33 -0.03 -6.17
CA ILE A 61 -15.00 1.15 -5.36
C ILE A 61 -14.76 0.77 -3.90
N GLU A 62 -15.62 -0.06 -3.31
CA GLU A 62 -15.50 -0.53 -1.93
C GLU A 62 -14.24 -1.37 -1.70
N ASN A 63 -14.01 -2.39 -2.54
CA ASN A 63 -12.86 -3.29 -2.38
C ASN A 63 -11.55 -2.55 -2.60
N ILE A 64 -11.47 -1.68 -3.62
CA ILE A 64 -10.26 -0.88 -3.81
C ILE A 64 -10.08 0.12 -2.66
N GLY A 65 -11.16 0.70 -2.13
CA GLY A 65 -11.11 1.55 -0.94
C GLY A 65 -10.50 0.83 0.27
N GLN A 66 -10.87 -0.43 0.51
CA GLN A 66 -10.28 -1.26 1.57
C GLN A 66 -8.80 -1.53 1.32
N ILE A 67 -8.40 -1.80 0.08
CA ILE A 67 -6.98 -1.95 -0.28
C ILE A 67 -6.20 -0.68 0.07
N VAL A 68 -6.72 0.50 -0.27
CA VAL A 68 -6.07 1.78 0.07
C VAL A 68 -5.97 1.96 1.59
N GLU A 69 -7.00 1.59 2.34
CA GLU A 69 -6.99 1.68 3.81
C GLU A 69 -5.92 0.79 4.44
N ILE A 70 -5.81 -0.47 4.00
CA ILE A 70 -4.78 -1.41 4.46
C ILE A 70 -3.39 -0.87 4.13
N ILE A 71 -3.14 -0.52 2.86
CA ILE A 71 -1.85 0.01 2.41
C ILE A 71 -1.44 1.26 3.20
N THR A 72 -2.36 2.18 3.42
CA THR A 72 -2.09 3.43 4.15
C THR A 72 -1.79 3.16 5.62
N SER A 73 -2.58 2.29 6.26
CA SER A 73 -2.36 1.86 7.65
C SER A 73 -0.98 1.23 7.83
N ASP A 74 -0.60 0.33 6.94
CA ASP A 74 0.69 -0.36 7.02
C ASP A 74 1.84 0.59 6.73
N ALA A 75 1.69 1.47 5.74
CA ALA A 75 2.69 2.49 5.45
C ALA A 75 2.89 3.45 6.63
N GLU A 76 1.83 3.81 7.37
CA GLU A 76 1.93 4.60 8.59
C GLU A 76 2.63 3.82 9.72
N ALA A 77 2.33 2.54 9.87
CA ALA A 77 3.01 1.67 10.85
C ALA A 77 4.51 1.60 10.57
N ILE A 78 4.89 1.41 9.30
CA ILE A 78 6.29 1.38 8.84
C ILE A 78 7.01 2.72 9.06
N GLY A 79 6.31 3.85 8.88
CA GLY A 79 6.86 5.20 9.05
C GLY A 79 7.09 5.64 10.50
N GLY A 80 6.68 4.83 11.49
CA GLY A 80 7.10 5.01 12.88
C GLY A 80 8.62 4.90 13.02
N ASP A 81 9.22 5.66 13.94
CA ASP A 81 10.67 5.74 14.19
C ASP A 81 11.28 4.35 14.45
N ASN A 82 11.62 3.65 13.36
CA ASN A 82 12.23 2.33 13.33
C ASN A 82 13.74 2.56 13.41
N GLY A 83 14.22 2.87 14.62
CA GLY A 83 15.66 2.98 14.86
C GLY A 83 16.37 1.79 14.22
N THR A 84 17.39 2.05 13.38
CA THR A 84 18.09 1.07 12.51
C THR A 84 18.16 -0.34 13.09
N THR A 85 17.15 -1.16 12.82
CA THR A 85 17.15 -2.60 13.14
C THR A 85 17.64 -3.33 11.91
N SER A 86 18.82 -3.94 11.99
CA SER A 86 19.24 -4.90 10.98
C SER A 86 18.31 -6.10 11.04
N TYR A 87 17.54 -6.33 9.99
CA TYR A 87 16.69 -7.51 9.85
C TYR A 87 17.57 -8.75 9.64
N SER A 88 17.03 -9.93 9.98
CA SER A 88 17.71 -11.17 9.60
C SER A 88 17.54 -11.40 8.11
N THR A 89 18.47 -12.14 7.48
CA THR A 89 18.35 -12.50 6.05
C THR A 89 17.03 -13.23 5.73
N SER A 90 16.47 -13.97 6.70
CA SER A 90 15.15 -14.60 6.53
C SER A 90 14.05 -13.54 6.45
N ASP A 91 14.03 -12.59 7.40
CA ASP A 91 13.01 -11.53 7.43
C ASP A 91 13.11 -10.62 6.20
N GLU A 92 14.32 -10.31 5.73
CA GLU A 92 14.52 -9.57 4.49
C GLU A 92 13.96 -10.35 3.29
N THR A 93 14.22 -11.66 3.20
CA THR A 93 13.70 -12.51 2.12
C THR A 93 12.18 -12.56 2.13
N ASP A 94 11.59 -12.72 3.31
CA ASP A 94 10.14 -12.77 3.49
C ASP A 94 9.49 -11.42 3.16
N ALA A 95 10.12 -10.30 3.56
CA ALA A 95 9.68 -8.95 3.20
C ALA A 95 9.73 -8.69 1.69
N CYS A 96 10.82 -9.07 1.02
CA CYS A 96 10.93 -8.91 -0.43
C CYS A 96 9.91 -9.77 -1.19
N GLY A 97 9.68 -11.01 -0.74
CA GLY A 97 8.65 -11.88 -1.32
C GLY A 97 7.23 -11.35 -1.05
N GLY A 98 7.01 -10.73 0.11
CA GLY A 98 5.77 -10.03 0.43
C GLY A 98 5.54 -8.83 -0.48
N LEU A 99 6.55 -7.98 -0.63
CA LEU A 99 6.51 -6.81 -1.53
C LEU A 99 6.24 -7.23 -2.98
N GLU A 100 6.88 -8.29 -3.48
CA GLU A 100 6.65 -8.78 -4.84
C GLU A 100 5.19 -9.22 -5.04
N LYS A 101 4.62 -10.00 -4.11
CA LYS A 101 3.21 -10.43 -4.18
C LYS A 101 2.23 -9.27 -4.07
N PHE A 102 2.56 -8.29 -3.24
CA PHE A 102 1.79 -7.05 -3.14
C PHE A 102 1.77 -6.31 -4.48
N LEU A 103 2.94 -6.07 -5.06
CA LEU A 103 3.12 -5.40 -6.35
C LEU A 103 2.43 -6.18 -7.49
N GLU A 104 2.49 -7.50 -7.47
CA GLU A 104 1.74 -8.35 -8.39
C GLU A 104 0.23 -8.13 -8.24
N SER A 105 -0.29 -8.20 -7.01
CA SER A 105 -1.73 -8.10 -6.72
C SER A 105 -2.30 -6.74 -7.14
N VAL A 106 -1.62 -5.65 -6.79
CA VAL A 106 -2.05 -4.29 -7.16
C VAL A 106 -1.82 -3.99 -8.64
N GLY A 107 -0.79 -4.57 -9.25
CA GLY A 107 -0.57 -4.51 -10.70
C GLY A 107 -1.72 -5.16 -11.49
N GLN A 108 -2.22 -6.30 -11.02
CA GLN A 108 -3.38 -6.96 -11.63
C GLN A 108 -4.66 -6.09 -11.59
N ILE A 109 -4.82 -5.23 -10.58
CA ILE A 109 -5.93 -4.25 -10.55
C ILE A 109 -5.78 -3.25 -11.70
N ALA A 110 -4.59 -2.68 -11.88
CA ALA A 110 -4.33 -1.73 -12.96
C ALA A 110 -4.58 -2.37 -14.33
N ASP A 111 -4.11 -3.61 -14.53
CA ASP A 111 -4.34 -4.38 -15.75
C ASP A 111 -5.84 -4.66 -15.97
N GLY A 112 -6.55 -5.10 -14.93
CA GLY A 112 -7.99 -5.38 -15.00
C GLY A 112 -8.84 -4.16 -15.38
N VAL A 113 -8.48 -2.97 -14.88
CA VAL A 113 -9.11 -1.71 -15.29
C VAL A 113 -8.77 -1.38 -16.74
N ALA A 114 -7.48 -1.51 -17.11
CA ALA A 114 -7.01 -1.19 -18.45
C ALA A 114 -7.64 -2.07 -19.53
N ASP A 115 -7.90 -3.35 -19.22
CA ASP A 115 -8.59 -4.30 -20.10
C ASP A 115 -10.07 -3.97 -20.28
N ASN A 116 -10.69 -3.32 -19.31
CA ASN A 116 -12.12 -2.97 -19.30
C ASN A 116 -12.40 -1.48 -19.51
N ILE A 117 -11.39 -0.77 -20.00
CA ILE A 117 -11.39 0.69 -20.04
C ILE A 117 -12.53 1.27 -20.90
N ASP A 118 -12.87 0.63 -22.01
CA ASP A 118 -13.95 1.07 -22.90
C ASP A 118 -15.31 1.04 -22.19
N ILE A 119 -15.51 0.08 -21.30
CA ILE A 119 -16.73 -0.05 -20.52
C ILE A 119 -16.71 0.98 -19.40
N VAL A 120 -15.59 1.10 -18.67
CA VAL A 120 -15.45 2.01 -17.52
C VAL A 120 -15.58 3.47 -17.95
N SER A 121 -14.84 3.89 -18.98
CA SER A 121 -14.82 5.26 -19.50
C SER A 121 -16.18 5.73 -20.03
N GLY A 122 -17.01 4.80 -20.52
CA GLY A 122 -18.36 5.08 -20.99
C GLY A 122 -19.40 5.28 -19.89
N THR A 123 -19.05 5.18 -18.61
CA THR A 123 -19.99 5.29 -17.49
C THR A 123 -19.80 6.54 -16.64
N PRO A 124 -20.83 6.94 -15.87
CA PRO A 124 -20.70 8.01 -14.88
C PRO A 124 -19.74 7.68 -13.72
N PHE A 125 -19.21 6.45 -13.65
CA PHE A 125 -18.29 6.00 -12.60
C PHE A 125 -16.81 6.16 -12.98
N SER A 126 -16.49 6.51 -14.22
CA SER A 126 -15.10 6.63 -14.70
C SER A 126 -14.23 7.52 -13.80
N GLY A 127 -14.73 8.70 -13.41
CA GLY A 127 -14.02 9.61 -12.53
C GLY A 127 -13.83 9.07 -11.11
N ALA A 128 -14.82 8.33 -10.58
CA ALA A 128 -14.72 7.71 -9.26
C ALA A 128 -13.70 6.56 -9.26
N ILE A 129 -13.74 5.71 -10.29
CA ILE A 129 -12.76 4.64 -10.49
C ILE A 129 -11.37 5.23 -10.68
N GLY A 130 -11.21 6.26 -11.51
CA GLY A 130 -9.93 6.96 -11.70
C GLY A 130 -9.35 7.52 -10.41
N GLY A 131 -10.14 8.23 -9.61
CA GLY A 131 -9.66 8.78 -8.33
C GLY A 131 -9.21 7.71 -7.34
N ILE A 132 -9.91 6.57 -7.31
CA ILE A 132 -9.56 5.45 -6.45
C ILE A 132 -8.31 4.71 -6.97
N ILE A 133 -8.17 4.53 -8.29
CA ILE A 133 -6.96 3.96 -8.91
C ILE A 133 -5.74 4.86 -8.65
N THR A 134 -5.90 6.19 -8.69
CA THR A 134 -4.85 7.13 -8.25
C THR A 134 -4.48 6.90 -6.79
N SER A 135 -5.47 6.70 -5.91
CA SER A 135 -5.23 6.46 -4.49
C SER A 135 -4.47 5.15 -4.24
N VAL A 136 -4.76 4.09 -5.00
CA VAL A 136 -3.98 2.84 -4.94
C VAL A 136 -2.56 3.08 -5.39
N LYS A 137 -2.37 3.75 -6.53
CA LYS A 137 -1.04 4.04 -7.06
C LYS A 137 -0.19 4.79 -6.02
N ASP A 138 -0.75 5.86 -5.43
CA ASP A 138 -0.04 6.66 -4.44
C ASP A 138 0.25 5.86 -3.16
N GLY A 139 -0.68 5.01 -2.73
CA GLY A 139 -0.46 4.08 -1.61
C GLY A 139 0.63 3.05 -1.91
N VAL A 140 0.63 2.45 -3.11
CA VAL A 140 1.65 1.48 -3.56
C VAL A 140 3.03 2.14 -3.58
N ASP A 141 3.13 3.36 -4.10
CA ASP A 141 4.38 4.14 -4.12
C ASP A 141 4.89 4.42 -2.69
N ASP A 142 4.02 4.88 -1.77
CA ASP A 142 4.40 5.17 -0.37
C ASP A 142 4.77 3.90 0.40
N PHE A 143 3.93 2.87 0.34
CA PHE A 143 4.18 1.61 1.04
C PHE A 143 5.44 0.92 0.52
N GLY A 144 5.58 0.78 -0.80
CA GLY A 144 6.72 0.13 -1.39
C GLY A 144 8.02 0.87 -1.12
N SER A 145 8.03 2.20 -1.22
CA SER A 145 9.23 2.99 -0.89
C SER A 145 9.65 2.85 0.57
N LYS A 146 8.69 2.82 1.51
CA LYS A 146 9.00 2.57 2.93
C LYS A 146 9.54 1.17 3.20
N ILE A 147 9.04 0.14 2.49
CA ILE A 147 9.64 -1.21 2.58
C ILE A 147 11.07 -1.19 2.03
N LEU A 148 11.33 -0.51 0.91
CA LEU A 148 12.69 -0.38 0.35
C LEU A 148 13.64 0.40 1.26
N ASP A 149 13.15 1.40 2.00
CA ASP A 149 13.95 2.14 2.98
C ASP A 149 14.42 1.25 4.14
N ILE A 150 13.56 0.30 4.55
CA ILE A 150 13.82 -0.63 5.66
C ILE A 150 14.60 -1.86 5.20
N VAL A 151 14.29 -2.37 4.01
CA VAL A 151 14.91 -3.56 3.41
C VAL A 151 15.43 -3.21 2.01
N PRO A 152 16.56 -2.48 1.89
CA PRO A 152 17.10 -2.06 0.59
C PRO A 152 17.52 -3.23 -0.32
N SER A 153 17.69 -4.43 0.23
CA SER A 153 17.99 -5.63 -0.54
C SER A 153 16.85 -6.02 -1.50
N CYS A 154 15.61 -5.57 -1.26
CA CYS A 154 14.47 -5.83 -2.14
C CYS A 154 14.51 -5.08 -3.48
N ASP A 155 15.25 -3.97 -3.57
CA ASP A 155 15.38 -3.17 -4.81
C ASP A 155 16.11 -3.95 -5.92
N ASN A 156 16.88 -4.98 -5.55
CA ASN A 156 17.59 -5.86 -6.50
C ASN A 156 16.77 -7.09 -6.92
N SER A 157 15.47 -7.10 -6.64
CA SER A 157 14.57 -8.17 -7.06
C SER A 157 14.57 -8.32 -8.59
N THR A 158 14.66 -9.57 -9.07
CA THR A 158 14.55 -9.90 -10.51
C THR A 158 13.10 -10.14 -10.95
N SER A 159 12.13 -9.74 -10.15
CA SER A 159 10.70 -9.93 -10.42
C SER A 159 10.23 -9.09 -11.62
N ALA A 160 9.13 -9.52 -12.25
CA ALA A 160 8.46 -8.71 -13.28
C ALA A 160 7.67 -7.53 -12.68
N TYR A 161 7.36 -7.61 -11.38
CA TYR A 161 6.58 -6.64 -10.62
C TYR A 161 7.49 -5.83 -9.71
N THR A 162 8.05 -4.75 -10.27
CA THR A 162 8.78 -3.73 -9.53
C THR A 162 7.86 -2.53 -9.28
N LEU A 163 8.22 -1.66 -8.33
CA LEU A 163 7.49 -0.39 -8.13
C LEU A 163 7.39 0.41 -9.44
N GLU A 164 8.48 0.42 -10.22
CA GLU A 164 8.51 1.09 -11.52
C GLU A 164 7.54 0.45 -12.53
N SER A 165 7.52 -0.89 -12.66
CA SER A 165 6.64 -1.56 -13.63
C SER A 165 5.17 -1.43 -13.25
N VAL A 166 4.84 -1.58 -11.97
CA VAL A 166 3.48 -1.39 -11.45
C VAL A 166 3.04 0.07 -11.59
N GLY A 167 3.90 1.03 -11.22
CA GLY A 167 3.64 2.46 -11.40
C GLY A 167 3.37 2.82 -12.87
N ALA A 168 4.09 2.21 -13.81
CA ALA A 168 3.84 2.38 -15.24
C ALA A 168 2.48 1.82 -15.69
N SER A 169 2.06 0.66 -15.17
CA SER A 169 0.72 0.10 -15.41
C SER A 169 -0.38 1.03 -14.90
N PHE A 170 -0.22 1.57 -13.69
CA PHE A 170 -1.16 2.55 -13.13
C PHE A 170 -1.23 3.84 -13.95
N ASN A 171 -0.09 4.40 -14.35
CA ASN A 171 -0.07 5.61 -15.20
C ASN A 171 -0.77 5.36 -16.54
N THR A 172 -0.47 4.23 -17.19
CA THR A 172 -1.14 3.84 -18.44
C THR A 172 -2.65 3.69 -18.26
N CYS A 173 -3.08 3.12 -17.14
CA CYS A 173 -4.49 2.99 -16.80
C CYS A 173 -5.16 4.37 -16.62
N LEU A 174 -4.54 5.26 -15.84
CA LEU A 174 -5.05 6.60 -15.56
C LEU A 174 -5.13 7.49 -16.81
N GLU A 175 -4.13 7.41 -17.69
CA GLU A 175 -4.13 8.14 -18.98
C GLU A 175 -5.31 7.74 -19.88
N LYS A 176 -5.76 6.48 -19.80
CA LYS A 176 -6.93 6.03 -20.57
C LYS A 176 -8.26 6.36 -19.89
N LEU A 177 -8.26 6.66 -18.59
CA LEU A 177 -9.45 7.08 -17.84
C LEU A 177 -9.74 8.59 -17.92
N SER A 178 -8.73 9.39 -18.27
CA SER A 178 -8.82 10.85 -18.45
C SER A 178 -9.37 11.26 -19.81
#